data_AF-A0A348UPN6-F1
#
_entry.id   AF-A0A348UPN6-F1
#
_cell.length_a   1.000
_cell.length_b   1.000
_cell.length_c   1.000
_cell.angle_alpha   90.00
_cell.angle_beta   90.00
_cell.angle_gamma   90.00
#
_symmetry.space_group_name_H-M   'P 1'
#
loop_
_entity.id
_entity.type
_entity.pdbx_description
1 polymer ?
#
loop_
_entity_poly.entity_id
_entity_poly.type
_entity_poly.pdbx_seq_one_letter_code
_entity_poly.pdbx_strand_id
1 'polypeptide(L)'
;MVAAASPSLQESLTRPLILCGGSLLCGIRARAVTTALALAALTLSLAGCEKAEPADLVLVNAAIYTLDDADSRATAIALRDGRILATGSDAVITAAYSGPVRDLGGQMVLPGFHDAHAHPIGGGLQRRRCDLAPHESVDAIVAAVARCAAALPPGAWLQGGGWDLSLFPEARADKALLDAVAPDRPVFLRGADGHSAWVNSMALSAAGITADTPNPPLGIIERDAAGEPLGTLR
;
A
#
# COMPACT_ATOMS: atom_id res chain seq x y z
N MET A 1 5.92 -10.16 -23.00
CA MET A 1 6.15 -10.82 -24.31
C MET A 1 6.88 -9.87 -25.24
N VAL A 2 8.22 -9.81 -25.18
CA VAL A 2 9.20 -9.41 -26.22
C VAL A 2 10.55 -9.92 -25.67
N ALA A 3 10.94 -11.16 -25.98
CA ALA A 3 11.80 -11.58 -27.10
C ALA A 3 13.28 -11.17 -26.92
N ALA A 4 14.07 -12.15 -26.50
CA ALA A 4 15.53 -12.15 -26.47
C ALA A 4 16.13 -12.41 -27.87
N ALA A 5 17.33 -11.87 -28.13
CA ALA A 5 18.24 -12.40 -29.13
C ALA A 5 19.69 -11.93 -28.89
N SER A 6 20.56 -12.88 -28.55
CA SER A 6 21.98 -12.96 -28.93
C SER A 6 22.07 -13.97 -30.10
N PRO A 7 23.12 -14.06 -30.96
CA PRO A 7 24.52 -14.28 -30.53
C PRO A 7 25.69 -13.86 -31.49
N SER A 8 26.91 -13.99 -30.93
CA SER A 8 28.20 -14.52 -31.49
C SER A 8 28.85 -14.00 -32.80
N LEU A 9 30.18 -13.77 -32.74
CA LEU A 9 31.30 -14.36 -33.55
C LEU A 9 32.56 -13.48 -33.36
N GLN A 10 33.59 -13.91 -32.61
CA GLN A 10 34.80 -14.67 -33.01
C GLN A 10 35.76 -14.04 -34.05
N GLU A 11 37.04 -13.94 -33.62
CA GLU A 11 38.30 -14.15 -34.37
C GLU A 11 38.63 -13.23 -35.58
N SER A 12 39.88 -12.89 -35.94
CA SER A 12 41.24 -13.05 -35.41
C SER A 12 42.22 -12.25 -36.32
N LEU A 13 43.50 -12.18 -35.91
CA LEU A 13 44.72 -12.02 -36.76
C LEU A 13 44.90 -10.66 -37.48
N THR A 14 45.99 -9.92 -37.29
CA THR A 14 47.34 -10.29 -37.74
C THR A 14 48.35 -9.22 -37.29
N ARG A 15 49.57 -9.65 -36.93
CA ARG A 15 50.76 -8.81 -36.72
C ARG A 15 51.49 -8.60 -38.05
N PRO A 16 52.37 -7.59 -38.15
CA PRO A 16 53.68 -7.88 -38.72
C PRO A 16 54.86 -7.43 -37.84
N LEU A 17 55.91 -8.25 -37.92
CA LEU A 17 57.29 -8.01 -37.51
C LEU A 17 57.94 -6.90 -38.34
N ILE A 18 58.77 -6.06 -37.71
CA ILE A 18 59.90 -5.41 -38.37
C ILE A 18 61.14 -5.60 -37.49
N LEU A 19 62.13 -6.33 -38.02
CA LEU A 19 63.52 -6.32 -37.59
C LEU A 19 64.24 -5.17 -38.31
N CYS A 20 65.11 -4.45 -37.59
CA CYS A 20 66.43 -4.05 -38.10
C CYS A 20 67.32 -3.59 -36.93
N GLY A 21 68.58 -4.00 -36.99
CA GLY A 21 69.55 -3.96 -35.89
C GLY A 21 70.38 -2.67 -35.81
N GLY A 22 71.30 -2.66 -34.85
CA GLY A 22 72.27 -1.58 -34.67
C GLY A 22 72.90 -1.59 -33.27
N SER A 23 74.00 -2.33 -33.12
CA SER A 23 74.86 -2.35 -31.93
C SER A 23 75.62 -1.03 -31.76
N LEU A 24 75.88 -0.60 -30.52
CA LEU A 24 77.22 -0.21 -30.03
C LEU A 24 77.20 0.19 -28.54
N LEU A 25 78.33 -0.12 -27.91
CA LEU A 25 78.69 -0.10 -26.50
C LEU A 25 78.52 1.27 -25.82
N CYS A 26 78.22 1.28 -24.51
CA CYS A 26 79.09 1.88 -23.48
C CYS A 26 78.51 1.61 -22.09
N GLY A 27 79.30 0.99 -21.20
CA GLY A 27 78.87 0.67 -19.83
C GLY A 27 78.93 1.87 -18.91
N ILE A 28 77.88 2.07 -18.11
CA ILE A 28 77.96 2.85 -16.86
C ILE A 28 77.34 2.03 -15.72
N ARG A 29 78.27 1.56 -14.89
CA ARG A 29 78.23 1.15 -13.49
C ARG A 29 76.88 1.21 -12.75
N ALA A 30 76.50 0.06 -12.22
CA ALA A 30 75.56 -0.15 -11.12
C ALA A 30 75.85 0.77 -9.92
N ARG A 31 74.84 1.54 -9.47
CA ARG A 31 74.65 2.09 -8.11
C ARG A 31 73.40 3.00 -8.06
N ALA A 32 72.18 2.45 -8.16
CA ALA A 32 70.94 3.18 -7.82
C ALA A 32 69.68 2.30 -7.64
N VAL A 33 69.82 1.01 -7.27
CA VAL A 33 68.65 0.09 -7.23
C VAL A 33 67.92 0.09 -5.87
N THR A 34 68.43 0.75 -4.83
CA THR A 34 67.88 0.63 -3.47
C THR A 34 66.96 1.78 -3.01
N THR A 35 66.84 2.89 -3.74
CA THR A 35 65.96 4.02 -3.33
C THR A 35 64.63 4.13 -4.10
N ALA A 36 64.45 3.41 -5.21
CA ALA A 36 63.21 3.47 -5.99
C ALA A 36 62.08 2.57 -5.44
N LEU A 37 62.39 1.53 -4.65
CA LEU A 37 61.37 0.65 -4.06
C LEU A 37 60.63 1.28 -2.86
N ALA A 38 61.25 2.22 -2.15
CA ALA A 38 60.62 2.84 -0.98
C ALA A 38 59.53 3.85 -1.35
N LEU A 39 59.61 4.47 -2.55
CA LEU A 39 58.62 5.46 -2.99
C LEU A 39 57.41 4.83 -3.69
N ALA A 40 57.59 3.68 -4.35
CA ALA A 40 56.48 2.90 -4.94
C ALA A 40 55.66 2.14 -3.87
N ALA A 41 56.25 1.81 -2.73
CA ALA A 41 55.55 1.22 -1.59
C ALA A 41 54.69 2.26 -0.82
N LEU A 42 55.00 3.55 -0.93
CA LEU A 42 54.27 4.61 -0.22
C LEU A 42 53.03 5.10 -0.99
N THR A 43 52.97 4.91 -2.32
CA THR A 43 51.78 5.24 -3.13
C THR A 43 50.69 4.17 -3.12
N LEU A 44 50.99 2.96 -2.62
CA LEU A 44 50.01 1.85 -2.57
C LEU A 44 49.17 1.79 -1.28
N SER A 45 49.37 2.72 -0.33
CA SER A 45 48.64 2.73 0.96
C SER A 45 47.53 3.78 1.06
N LEU A 46 47.21 4.51 -0.01
CA LEU A 46 46.13 5.52 -0.04
C LEU A 46 44.89 5.09 -0.83
N ALA A 47 44.88 3.87 -1.37
CA ALA A 47 43.70 3.30 -2.01
C ALA A 47 42.83 2.60 -0.94
N GLY A 48 41.76 3.26 -0.51
CA GLY A 48 40.59 2.55 0.01
C GLY A 48 40.22 2.80 1.46
N CYS A 49 40.29 4.05 1.96
CA CYS A 49 39.27 4.46 2.93
C CYS A 49 38.14 5.11 2.12
N GLU A 50 37.40 4.30 1.33
CA GLU A 50 36.13 4.77 0.79
C GLU A 50 35.24 5.08 1.99
N LYS A 51 34.97 6.37 2.18
CA LYS A 51 34.17 6.84 3.30
C LYS A 51 32.76 6.30 3.11
N ALA A 52 32.29 5.51 4.06
CA ALA A 52 30.94 4.96 4.05
C ALA A 52 29.92 6.06 3.74
N GLU A 53 29.07 5.81 2.76
CA GLU A 53 28.07 6.76 2.30
C GLU A 53 27.06 7.02 3.44
N PRO A 54 26.69 8.28 3.75
CA PRO A 54 25.75 8.53 4.84
C PRO A 54 24.37 7.88 4.62
N ALA A 55 23.65 7.51 5.67
CA ALA A 55 22.27 7.06 5.60
C ALA A 55 21.53 7.66 6.79
N ASP A 56 20.25 7.99 6.59
CA ASP A 56 19.40 8.47 7.68
C ASP A 56 19.01 7.31 8.61
N LEU A 57 18.99 6.09 8.06
CA LEU A 57 18.67 4.87 8.78
C LEU A 57 19.27 3.65 8.06
N VAL A 58 19.88 2.76 8.84
CA VAL A 58 20.29 1.42 8.40
C VAL A 58 19.53 0.40 9.23
N LEU A 59 18.77 -0.48 8.59
CA LEU A 59 18.13 -1.61 9.25
C LEU A 59 18.99 -2.86 9.02
N VAL A 60 19.21 -3.67 10.04
CA VAL A 60 20.01 -4.91 9.99
C VAL A 60 19.30 -6.05 10.69
N ASN A 61 19.81 -7.29 10.52
CA ASN A 61 19.27 -8.49 11.13
C ASN A 61 17.76 -8.60 10.88
N ALA A 62 17.37 -8.53 9.62
CA ALA A 62 15.98 -8.56 9.19
C ALA A 62 15.74 -9.68 8.17
N ALA A 63 14.48 -10.08 7.99
CA ALA A 63 14.06 -10.88 6.84
C ALA A 63 13.42 -9.95 5.80
N ILE A 64 14.23 -9.41 4.89
CA ILE A 64 13.79 -8.39 3.92
C ILE A 64 13.39 -9.08 2.61
N TYR A 65 12.15 -8.85 2.20
CA TYR A 65 11.60 -9.29 0.92
C TYR A 65 11.47 -8.06 0.04
N THR A 66 12.19 -8.00 -1.07
CA THR A 66 12.18 -6.83 -1.97
C THR A 66 11.00 -6.86 -2.93
N LEU A 67 10.46 -8.06 -3.21
CA LEU A 67 9.43 -8.31 -4.22
C LEU A 67 9.84 -7.80 -5.62
N ASP A 68 11.14 -7.86 -5.93
CA ASP A 68 11.63 -7.65 -7.30
C ASP A 68 11.43 -8.91 -8.16
N ASP A 69 11.66 -8.78 -9.47
CA ASP A 69 11.51 -9.88 -10.44
C ASP A 69 12.45 -11.08 -10.16
N ALA A 70 13.48 -10.88 -9.34
CA ALA A 70 14.43 -11.91 -8.94
C ALA A 70 14.09 -12.57 -7.60
N ASP A 71 12.97 -12.19 -6.96
CA ASP A 71 12.58 -12.59 -5.60
C ASP A 71 13.74 -12.42 -4.59
N SER A 72 14.46 -11.30 -4.70
CA SER A 72 15.66 -11.09 -3.91
C SER A 72 15.35 -10.96 -2.42
N ARG A 73 16.26 -11.51 -1.61
CA ARG A 73 16.20 -11.44 -0.14
C ARG A 73 17.43 -10.72 0.39
N ALA A 74 17.22 -9.94 1.44
CA ALA A 74 18.27 -9.22 2.13
C ALA A 74 18.12 -9.34 3.64
N THR A 75 19.19 -9.04 4.36
CA THR A 75 19.17 -8.95 5.82
C THR A 75 19.34 -7.52 6.32
N ALA A 76 19.80 -6.61 5.46
CA ALA A 76 19.95 -5.21 5.74
C ALA A 76 19.52 -4.29 4.59
N ILE A 77 19.15 -3.06 4.94
CA ILE A 77 18.73 -1.99 4.02
C ILE A 77 19.20 -0.64 4.54
N ALA A 78 19.74 0.19 3.63
CA ALA A 78 20.11 1.59 3.91
C ALA A 78 19.09 2.53 3.27
N LEU A 79 18.66 3.55 4.02
CA LEU A 79 17.69 4.54 3.58
C LEU A 79 18.23 5.97 3.72
N ARG A 80 17.87 6.83 2.76
CA ARG A 80 18.08 8.28 2.85
C ARG A 80 16.98 9.02 2.12
N ASP A 81 16.47 10.11 2.69
CA ASP A 81 15.43 10.98 2.11
C ASP A 81 14.17 10.20 1.66
N GLY A 82 13.76 9.22 2.46
CA GLY A 82 12.61 8.35 2.16
C GLY A 82 12.81 7.37 0.99
N ARG A 83 14.05 7.21 0.49
CA ARG A 83 14.42 6.27 -0.58
C ARG A 83 15.32 5.17 -0.07
N ILE A 84 15.25 4.01 -0.71
CA ILE A 84 16.16 2.90 -0.51
C ILE A 84 17.45 3.20 -1.28
N LEU A 85 18.58 3.24 -0.59
CA LEU A 85 19.90 3.37 -1.21
C LEU A 85 20.40 2.01 -1.71
N ALA A 86 20.32 0.99 -0.85
CA ALA A 86 20.68 -0.39 -1.19
C ALA A 86 20.06 -1.39 -0.22
N THR A 87 19.96 -2.64 -0.68
CA THR A 87 19.65 -3.83 0.12
C THR A 87 20.80 -4.83 0.00
N GLY A 88 21.01 -5.66 1.02
CA GLY A 88 22.08 -6.65 1.00
C GLY A 88 22.21 -7.42 2.31
N SER A 89 23.36 -8.06 2.51
CA SER A 89 23.69 -8.63 3.82
C SER A 89 24.07 -7.53 4.82
N ASP A 90 23.96 -7.83 6.11
CA ASP A 90 24.32 -6.90 7.19
C ASP A 90 25.75 -6.37 7.01
N ALA A 91 26.69 -7.27 6.68
CA ALA A 91 28.08 -6.93 6.46
C ALA A 91 28.28 -5.99 5.26
N VAL A 92 27.59 -6.23 4.15
CA VAL A 92 27.69 -5.38 2.95
C VAL A 92 27.16 -3.98 3.22
N ILE A 93 25.98 -3.89 3.84
CA ILE A 93 25.32 -2.60 4.07
C ILE A 93 26.06 -1.78 5.13
N THR A 94 26.49 -2.39 6.23
CA THR A 94 27.22 -1.67 7.31
C THR A 94 28.64 -1.26 6.93
N ALA A 95 29.25 -1.91 5.94
CA ALA A 95 30.54 -1.48 5.37
C ALA A 95 30.38 -0.30 4.40
N ALA A 96 29.31 -0.33 3.59
CA ALA A 96 29.08 0.67 2.54
C ALA A 96 28.41 1.95 3.07
N TYR A 97 27.60 1.87 4.13
CA TYR A 97 26.78 2.98 4.62
C TYR A 97 27.01 3.29 6.11
N SER A 98 27.00 4.57 6.46
CA SER A 98 27.12 5.05 7.84
C SER A 98 25.87 5.81 8.28
N GLY A 99 25.36 5.53 9.47
CA GLY A 99 24.14 6.17 9.98
C GLY A 99 23.62 5.47 11.23
N PRO A 100 22.49 5.93 11.80
CA PRO A 100 21.81 5.21 12.86
C PRO A 100 21.46 3.79 12.42
N VAL A 101 21.97 2.79 13.14
CA VAL A 101 21.69 1.37 12.89
C VAL A 101 20.57 0.90 13.81
N ARG A 102 19.57 0.22 13.24
CA ARG A 102 18.50 -0.45 13.98
C ARG A 102 18.49 -1.93 13.65
N ASP A 103 18.79 -2.73 14.67
CA ASP A 103 18.62 -4.18 14.64
C ASP A 103 17.13 -4.55 14.73
N LEU A 104 16.64 -5.37 13.80
CA LEU A 104 15.26 -5.82 13.75
C LEU A 104 15.03 -7.21 14.35
N GLY A 105 16.05 -7.87 14.91
CA GLY A 105 15.88 -9.12 15.65
C GLY A 105 15.32 -10.27 14.81
N GLY A 106 15.61 -10.30 13.51
CA GLY A 106 15.07 -11.25 12.54
C GLY A 106 13.66 -10.93 12.05
N GLN A 107 13.08 -9.78 12.43
CA GLN A 107 11.74 -9.39 11.97
C GLN A 107 11.70 -9.15 10.46
N MET A 108 10.50 -9.32 9.90
CA MET A 108 10.27 -9.20 8.46
C MET A 108 10.10 -7.75 8.03
N VAL A 109 10.70 -7.39 6.89
CA VAL A 109 10.47 -6.13 6.19
C VAL A 109 9.87 -6.44 4.82
N LEU A 110 8.72 -5.83 4.55
CA LEU A 110 7.98 -5.93 3.28
C LEU A 110 7.76 -4.53 2.71
N PRO A 111 7.58 -4.40 1.38
CA PRO A 111 7.04 -3.19 0.80
C PRO A 111 5.70 -2.86 1.45
N GLY A 112 5.46 -1.57 1.70
CA GLY A 112 4.17 -1.12 2.21
C GLY A 112 3.03 -1.50 1.26
N PHE A 113 1.86 -1.80 1.80
CA PHE A 113 0.68 -2.05 0.97
C PHE A 113 0.34 -0.81 0.14
N HIS A 114 0.09 -1.02 -1.15
CA HIS A 114 -0.33 0.02 -2.08
C HIS A 114 -1.71 -0.34 -2.62
N ASP A 115 -2.71 0.47 -2.29
CA ASP A 115 -4.06 0.32 -2.82
C ASP A 115 -4.23 1.20 -4.05
N ALA A 116 -4.37 0.58 -5.23
CA ALA A 116 -4.52 1.28 -6.50
C ALA A 116 -5.91 1.90 -6.69
N HIS A 117 -6.90 1.52 -5.89
CA HIS A 117 -8.27 2.02 -6.01
C HIS A 117 -8.97 2.07 -4.65
N ALA A 118 -8.89 3.24 -4.02
CA ALA A 118 -9.56 3.52 -2.75
C ALA A 118 -10.52 4.71 -2.88
N HIS A 119 -11.49 4.76 -1.96
CA HIS A 119 -12.37 5.91 -1.74
C HIS A 119 -12.16 6.51 -0.34
N PRO A 120 -11.06 7.25 -0.06
CA PRO A 120 -10.70 7.66 1.30
C PRO A 120 -11.76 8.53 1.98
N ILE A 121 -12.39 9.45 1.24
CA ILE A 121 -13.46 10.30 1.78
C ILE A 121 -14.69 9.45 2.11
N GLY A 122 -15.08 8.53 1.22
CA GLY A 122 -16.19 7.60 1.45
C GLY A 122 -15.96 6.74 2.68
N GLY A 123 -14.78 6.13 2.79
CA GLY A 123 -14.40 5.33 3.96
C GLY A 123 -14.35 6.14 5.26
N GLY A 124 -13.82 7.36 5.22
CA GLY A 124 -13.82 8.27 6.36
C GLY A 124 -15.24 8.63 6.82
N LEU A 125 -16.13 8.96 5.88
CA LEU A 125 -17.54 9.23 6.19
C LEU A 125 -18.23 7.99 6.78
N GLN A 126 -18.00 6.80 6.23
CA GLN A 126 -18.58 5.55 6.74
C GLN A 126 -18.12 5.29 8.19
N ARG A 127 -16.83 5.46 8.49
CA ARG A 127 -16.31 5.29 9.87
C ARG A 127 -16.81 6.32 10.88
N ARG A 128 -17.32 7.47 10.42
CA ARG A 128 -17.84 8.55 11.29
C ARG A 128 -19.36 8.49 11.47
N ARG A 129 -20.03 7.62 10.73
CA ARG A 129 -21.49 7.43 10.73
C ARG A 129 -21.87 6.24 11.62
N CYS A 130 -23.17 5.95 11.73
CA CYS A 130 -23.63 4.80 12.48
C CYS A 130 -23.15 3.49 11.83
N ASP A 131 -22.28 2.76 12.52
CA ASP A 131 -21.73 1.49 12.04
C ASP A 131 -22.62 0.32 12.49
N LEU A 132 -23.21 -0.36 11.50
CA LEU A 132 -24.11 -1.49 11.72
C LEU A 132 -23.45 -2.82 11.35
N ALA A 133 -22.25 -2.80 10.73
CA ALA A 133 -21.57 -4.01 10.26
C ALA A 133 -21.31 -5.09 11.33
N PRO A 134 -21.04 -4.75 12.61
CA PRO A 134 -20.82 -5.76 13.64
C PRO A 134 -22.09 -6.48 14.14
N HIS A 135 -23.29 -6.14 13.64
CA HIS A 135 -24.55 -6.59 14.21
C HIS A 135 -25.21 -7.64 13.30
N GLU A 136 -25.40 -8.84 13.85
CA GLU A 136 -25.83 -10.03 13.09
C GLU A 136 -27.32 -10.37 13.29
N SER A 137 -28.12 -9.46 13.85
CA SER A 137 -29.57 -9.63 13.98
C SER A 137 -30.32 -8.31 13.81
N VAL A 138 -31.56 -8.39 13.34
CA VAL A 138 -32.42 -7.22 13.16
C VAL A 138 -32.58 -6.44 14.47
N ASP A 139 -32.82 -7.12 15.59
CA ASP A 139 -32.95 -6.49 16.91
C ASP A 139 -31.66 -5.75 17.33
N ALA A 140 -30.49 -6.36 17.09
CA ALA A 140 -29.21 -5.73 17.40
C ALA A 140 -28.96 -4.49 16.53
N ILE A 141 -29.31 -4.55 15.24
CA ILE A 141 -29.22 -3.43 14.31
C ILE A 141 -30.16 -2.29 14.77
N VAL A 142 -31.42 -2.59 15.05
CA VAL A 142 -32.42 -1.60 15.49
C VAL A 142 -31.99 -0.94 16.81
N ALA A 143 -31.45 -1.71 17.76
CA ALA A 143 -30.90 -1.16 18.99
C ALA A 143 -29.67 -0.25 18.72
N ALA A 144 -28.82 -0.59 17.75
CA ALA A 144 -27.71 0.26 17.35
C ALA A 144 -28.15 1.57 16.70
N VAL A 145 -29.16 1.51 15.80
CA VAL A 145 -29.79 2.68 15.22
C VAL A 145 -30.34 3.60 16.31
N ALA A 146 -31.03 3.06 17.31
CA ALA A 146 -31.56 3.86 18.43
C ALA A 146 -30.45 4.58 19.20
N ARG A 147 -29.34 3.88 19.50
CA ARG A 147 -28.17 4.48 20.16
C ARG A 147 -27.55 5.59 19.31
N CYS A 148 -27.38 5.37 18.02
CA CYS A 148 -26.86 6.37 17.08
C CYS A 148 -27.78 7.59 16.98
N ALA A 149 -29.10 7.37 16.92
CA ALA A 149 -30.10 8.44 16.87
C ALA A 149 -29.99 9.34 18.11
N ALA A 150 -29.91 8.74 19.30
CA ALA A 150 -29.84 9.46 20.57
C ALA A 150 -28.56 10.30 20.72
N ALA A 151 -27.46 9.93 20.05
CA ALA A 151 -26.20 10.66 20.10
C ALA A 151 -26.12 11.85 19.13
N LEU A 152 -27.09 11.99 18.22
CA LEU A 152 -27.09 13.03 17.19
C LEU A 152 -27.87 14.27 17.64
N PRO A 153 -27.41 15.49 17.28
CA PRO A 153 -28.12 16.71 17.61
C PRO A 153 -29.51 16.76 16.97
N PRO A 154 -30.46 17.52 17.55
CA PRO A 154 -31.81 17.67 16.99
C PRO A 154 -31.79 18.12 15.53
N GLY A 155 -32.65 17.53 14.70
CA GLY A 155 -32.76 17.85 13.27
C GLY A 155 -31.67 17.25 12.37
N ALA A 156 -30.66 16.58 12.93
CA ALA A 156 -29.66 15.90 12.12
C ALA A 156 -30.20 14.61 11.49
N TRP A 157 -29.86 14.39 10.22
CA TRP A 157 -30.08 13.11 9.54
C TRP A 157 -29.27 12.00 10.20
N LEU A 158 -29.90 10.87 10.49
CA LEU A 158 -29.17 9.67 10.87
C LEU A 158 -28.66 8.99 9.60
N GLN A 159 -27.35 9.03 9.41
CA GLN A 159 -26.67 8.32 8.32
C GLN A 159 -25.81 7.19 8.89
N GLY A 160 -25.77 6.08 8.18
CA GLY A 160 -25.06 4.87 8.62
C GLY A 160 -25.04 3.79 7.55
N GLY A 161 -24.62 2.59 7.94
CA GLY A 161 -24.71 1.44 7.05
C GLY A 161 -23.94 0.21 7.51
N GLY A 162 -23.86 -0.77 6.62
CA GLY A 162 -23.19 -2.05 6.87
C GLY A 162 -24.12 -3.15 7.37
N TRP A 163 -25.43 -2.91 7.44
CA TRP A 163 -26.41 -3.94 7.76
C TRP A 163 -26.56 -4.94 6.61
N ASP A 164 -26.78 -6.20 6.93
CA ASP A 164 -27.01 -7.27 5.94
C ASP A 164 -28.50 -7.44 5.67
N LEU A 165 -28.88 -7.34 4.39
CA LEU A 165 -30.24 -7.52 3.90
C LEU A 165 -30.75 -8.95 4.15
N SER A 166 -29.86 -9.94 4.19
CA SER A 166 -30.20 -11.36 4.40
C SER A 166 -30.81 -11.64 5.79
N LEU A 167 -30.60 -10.74 6.75
CA LEU A 167 -31.16 -10.85 8.11
C LEU A 167 -32.67 -10.59 8.15
N PHE A 168 -33.23 -9.97 7.11
CA PHE A 168 -34.64 -9.64 7.02
C PHE A 168 -35.39 -10.71 6.23
N PRO A 169 -36.59 -11.12 6.67
CA PRO A 169 -37.46 -12.00 5.88
C PRO A 169 -37.65 -11.47 4.46
N GLU A 170 -37.48 -12.35 3.46
CA GLU A 170 -37.57 -12.02 2.03
C GLU A 170 -36.63 -10.89 1.58
N ALA A 171 -35.59 -10.56 2.35
CA ALA A 171 -34.71 -9.42 2.08
C ALA A 171 -35.50 -8.09 2.01
N ARG A 172 -36.47 -7.91 2.91
CA ARG A 172 -37.34 -6.71 3.00
C ARG A 172 -37.31 -6.11 4.40
N ALA A 173 -36.55 -5.03 4.55
CA ALA A 173 -36.50 -4.27 5.79
C ALA A 173 -37.65 -3.25 5.83
N ASP A 174 -38.48 -3.33 6.87
CA ASP A 174 -39.63 -2.46 7.07
C ASP A 174 -39.21 -1.16 7.77
N LYS A 175 -39.51 -0.02 7.15
CA LYS A 175 -39.32 1.33 7.69
C LYS A 175 -39.95 1.51 9.08
N ALA A 176 -41.01 0.75 9.42
CA ALA A 176 -41.67 0.83 10.71
C ALA A 176 -40.71 0.57 11.89
N LEU A 177 -39.71 -0.28 11.71
CA LEU A 177 -38.68 -0.53 12.74
C LEU A 177 -37.80 0.71 12.96
N LEU A 178 -37.50 1.47 11.90
CA LEU A 178 -36.75 2.72 11.99
C LEU A 178 -37.63 3.86 12.53
N ASP A 179 -38.88 3.94 12.08
CA ASP A 179 -39.87 4.90 12.56
C ASP A 179 -40.06 4.77 14.09
N ALA A 180 -40.04 3.55 14.62
CA ALA A 180 -40.18 3.30 16.05
C ALA A 180 -39.00 3.82 16.90
N VAL A 181 -37.76 3.75 16.38
CA VAL A 181 -36.55 4.11 17.16
C VAL A 181 -35.97 5.49 16.82
N ALA A 182 -36.36 6.08 15.70
CA ALA A 182 -35.93 7.40 15.26
C ALA A 182 -37.10 8.18 14.60
N PRO A 183 -38.21 8.43 15.33
CA PRO A 183 -39.42 9.06 14.77
C PRO A 183 -39.27 10.56 14.47
N ASP A 184 -38.22 11.21 14.99
CA ASP A 184 -38.04 12.67 14.98
C ASP A 184 -37.03 13.15 13.91
N ARG A 185 -36.49 12.23 13.11
CA ARG A 185 -35.46 12.54 12.10
C ARG A 185 -35.53 11.63 10.89
N PRO A 186 -35.08 12.11 9.71
CA PRO A 186 -34.86 11.24 8.57
C PRO A 186 -33.67 10.30 8.81
N VAL A 187 -33.86 9.04 8.41
CA VAL A 187 -32.88 7.96 8.53
C VAL A 187 -32.52 7.43 7.14
N PHE A 188 -31.22 7.32 6.85
CA PHE A 188 -30.70 6.70 5.64
C PHE A 188 -29.53 5.77 5.96
N LEU A 189 -29.73 4.47 5.77
CA LEU A 189 -28.77 3.42 6.12
C LEU A 189 -28.38 2.62 4.87
N ARG A 190 -27.12 2.70 4.44
CA ARG A 190 -26.63 1.91 3.28
C ARG A 190 -26.43 0.44 3.67
N GLY A 191 -26.87 -0.48 2.83
CA GLY A 191 -26.64 -1.92 3.00
C GLY A 191 -25.16 -2.29 2.88
N ALA A 192 -24.79 -3.45 3.44
CA ALA A 192 -23.44 -4.00 3.33
C ALA A 192 -23.03 -4.31 1.87
N ASP A 193 -24.01 -4.57 1.00
CA ASP A 193 -23.83 -4.78 -0.43
C ASP A 193 -23.39 -3.52 -1.19
N GLY A 194 -23.51 -2.33 -0.59
CA GLY A 194 -23.22 -1.04 -1.22
C GLY A 194 -24.30 -0.53 -2.18
N HIS A 195 -25.31 -1.34 -2.49
CA HIS A 195 -26.34 -1.10 -3.53
C HIS A 195 -27.73 -0.87 -2.93
N SER A 196 -27.99 -1.40 -1.74
CA SER A 196 -29.27 -1.25 -1.05
C SER A 196 -29.25 -0.09 -0.05
N ALA A 197 -30.42 0.45 0.28
CA ALA A 197 -30.63 1.39 1.38
C ALA A 197 -31.89 1.06 2.17
N TRP A 198 -31.84 1.32 3.48
CA TRP A 198 -32.98 1.25 4.39
C TRP A 198 -33.25 2.64 4.96
N VAL A 199 -34.46 3.12 4.71
CA VAL A 199 -34.90 4.48 5.04
C VAL A 199 -36.22 4.45 5.80
N ASN A 200 -36.43 5.46 6.66
CA ASN A 200 -37.67 5.60 7.42
C ASN A 200 -38.71 6.45 6.66
N SER A 201 -39.92 6.58 7.22
CA SER A 201 -40.99 7.38 6.60
C SER A 201 -40.61 8.85 6.39
N MET A 202 -39.88 9.47 7.32
CA MET A 202 -39.42 10.85 7.17
C MET A 202 -38.44 11.03 6.01
N ALA A 203 -37.52 10.08 5.80
CA ALA A 203 -36.58 10.13 4.69
C ALA A 203 -37.27 9.94 3.33
N LEU A 204 -38.25 9.02 3.24
CA LEU A 204 -39.09 8.86 2.04
C LEU A 204 -39.87 10.15 1.72
N SER A 205 -40.50 10.75 2.74
CA SER A 205 -41.23 12.00 2.59
C SER A 205 -40.33 13.16 2.15
N ALA A 206 -39.14 13.30 2.76
CA ALA A 206 -38.16 14.31 2.39
C ALA A 206 -37.64 14.13 0.94
N ALA A 207 -37.62 12.90 0.42
CA ALA A 207 -37.26 12.58 -0.95
C ALA A 207 -38.43 12.66 -1.94
N GLY A 208 -39.67 12.89 -1.47
CA GLY A 208 -40.87 12.89 -2.32
C GLY A 208 -41.23 11.50 -2.87
N ILE A 209 -40.80 10.43 -2.21
CA ILE A 209 -41.12 9.05 -2.60
C ILE A 209 -42.48 8.67 -2.00
N THR A 210 -43.41 8.23 -2.86
CA THR A 210 -44.80 7.91 -2.52
C THR A 210 -45.21 6.55 -3.11
N ALA A 211 -46.44 6.12 -2.87
CA ALA A 211 -47.08 4.97 -3.54
C ALA A 211 -46.95 5.03 -5.07
N ASP A 212 -47.06 6.24 -5.66
CA ASP A 212 -47.10 6.44 -7.11
C ASP A 212 -45.72 6.63 -7.74
N THR A 213 -44.66 6.75 -6.94
CA THR A 213 -43.30 6.93 -7.47
C THR A 213 -42.86 5.70 -8.27
N PRO A 214 -42.55 5.82 -9.58
CA PRO A 214 -42.09 4.67 -10.35
C PRO A 214 -40.72 4.22 -9.86
N ASN A 215 -40.43 2.94 -10.08
CA ASN A 215 -39.08 2.43 -9.89
C ASN A 215 -38.09 3.17 -10.81
N PRO A 216 -36.91 3.56 -10.32
CA PRO A 216 -35.87 4.14 -11.17
C PRO A 216 -35.30 3.07 -12.14
N PRO A 217 -34.63 3.48 -13.23
CA PRO A 217 -33.95 2.52 -14.11
C PRO A 217 -33.00 1.63 -13.31
N LEU A 218 -33.15 0.31 -13.47
CA LEU A 218 -32.37 -0.74 -12.79
C LEU A 218 -32.47 -0.76 -11.26
N GLY A 219 -33.37 0.02 -10.65
CA GLY A 219 -33.62 0.00 -9.21
C GLY A 219 -35.06 -0.36 -8.89
N ILE A 220 -35.31 -0.67 -7.62
CA ILE A 220 -36.60 -1.09 -7.09
C ILE A 220 -36.85 -0.35 -5.77
N ILE A 221 -37.99 0.31 -5.69
CA ILE A 221 -38.57 0.78 -4.43
C ILE A 221 -39.43 -0.37 -3.91
N GLU A 222 -39.02 -0.99 -2.81
CA GLU A 222 -39.81 -2.07 -2.23
C GLU A 222 -41.11 -1.53 -1.66
N ARG A 223 -42.21 -2.23 -1.98
CA ARG A 223 -43.57 -1.85 -1.61
C ARG A 223 -44.26 -3.00 -0.93
N ASP A 224 -45.12 -2.72 0.04
CA ASP A 224 -45.95 -3.73 0.68
C ASP A 224 -47.13 -4.17 -0.22
N ALA A 225 -48.03 -4.99 0.32
CA ALA A 225 -49.20 -5.47 -0.41
C ALA A 225 -50.22 -4.36 -0.77
N ALA A 226 -50.17 -3.21 -0.08
CA ALA A 226 -51.00 -2.05 -0.36
C ALA A 226 -50.34 -1.09 -1.37
N GLY A 227 -49.08 -1.35 -1.77
CA GLY A 227 -48.33 -0.49 -2.68
C GLY A 227 -47.53 0.61 -1.97
N GLU A 228 -47.54 0.66 -0.64
CA GLU A 228 -46.82 1.67 0.13
C GLU A 228 -45.33 1.35 0.18
N PRO A 229 -44.42 2.34 0.01
CA PRO A 229 -42.98 2.09 0.14
C PRO A 229 -42.62 1.53 1.53
N LEU A 230 -41.98 0.38 1.56
CA LEU A 230 -41.45 -0.27 2.76
C LEU A 230 -40.19 0.39 3.31
N GLY A 231 -39.55 1.26 2.53
CA GLY A 231 -38.29 1.92 2.91
C GLY A 231 -37.02 1.11 2.60
N THR A 232 -37.13 -0.10 2.07
CA THR A 232 -36.01 -0.76 1.39
C THR A 232 -35.92 -0.25 -0.06
N LEU A 233 -34.75 0.22 -0.47
CA LEU A 233 -34.45 0.70 -1.83
C LEU A 233 -33.29 -0.14 -2.38
N ARG A 234 -33.38 -0.61 -3.63
CA ARG A 234 -32.35 -1.41 -4.32
C ARG A 234 -32.12 -0.96 -5.75
#